data_AF-A0A535W249-F1
#
_entry.id   AF-A0A535W249-F1
#
_cell.length_a   1.000
_cell.length_b   1.000
_cell.length_c   1.000
_cell.angle_alpha   90.00
_cell.angle_beta   90.00
_cell.angle_gamma   90.00
#
_symmetry.space_group_name_H-M   'P 1'
#
loop_
_entity.id
_entity.type
_entity.pdbx_description
1 polymer ?
#
loop_
_entity_poly.entity_id
_entity_poly.type
_entity_poly.pdbx_seq_one_letter_code
_entity_poly.pdbx_strand_id
1 'polypeptide(L)'
;MLPVLGLLVVTVGLVVYLVLVNAACACTARPPTPGPIPPSPVVGVVVRIDSPSLGVVNDFDLLMPNGQTVTLEMGVLENAQQFSPSHLATHEATGVPVRAYYLRQGGKPFVYRLEDAVPSPAPS
;
A
#
# COMPACT_ATOMS: atom_id res chain seq x y z
N MET A 1 52.28 -9.14 -10.81
CA MET A 1 50.92 -8.65 -11.12
C MET A 1 49.94 -9.53 -10.37
N LEU A 2 49.26 -9.02 -9.33
CA LEU A 2 47.88 -9.33 -8.91
C LEU A 2 47.62 -8.77 -7.49
N PRO A 3 47.15 -7.52 -7.35
CA PRO A 3 46.42 -7.10 -6.13
C PRO A 3 44.94 -6.77 -6.40
N VAL A 4 44.45 -6.98 -7.64
CA VAL A 4 43.07 -6.60 -8.02
C VAL A 4 42.03 -7.66 -7.61
N LEU A 5 42.45 -8.94 -7.52
CA LEU A 5 41.52 -10.03 -7.21
C LEU A 5 41.05 -10.03 -5.75
N GLY A 6 41.91 -9.61 -4.80
CA GLY A 6 41.56 -9.53 -3.38
C GLY A 6 40.56 -8.43 -3.07
N LEU A 7 40.65 -7.27 -3.74
CA LEU A 7 39.73 -6.15 -3.56
C LEU A 7 38.31 -6.49 -4.04
N LEU A 8 38.19 -7.28 -5.11
CA LEU A 8 36.91 -7.67 -5.70
C LEU A 8 36.17 -8.70 -4.81
N VAL A 9 36.90 -9.63 -4.19
CA VAL A 9 36.31 -10.57 -3.22
C VAL A 9 35.84 -9.86 -1.94
N VAL A 10 36.60 -8.86 -1.47
CA VAL A 10 36.22 -8.07 -0.27
C VAL A 10 35.03 -7.16 -0.56
N THR A 11 34.95 -6.52 -1.73
CA THR A 11 33.79 -5.69 -2.11
C THR A 11 32.54 -6.52 -2.37
N VAL A 12 32.65 -7.65 -3.08
CA VAL A 12 31.50 -8.56 -3.27
C VAL A 12 31.04 -9.14 -1.93
N GLY A 13 31.97 -9.54 -1.05
CA GLY A 13 31.64 -10.04 0.28
C GLY A 13 30.96 -8.98 1.17
N LEU A 14 31.43 -7.72 1.12
CA LEU A 14 30.85 -6.60 1.87
C LEU A 14 29.45 -6.23 1.35
N VAL A 15 29.24 -6.23 0.03
CA VAL A 15 27.93 -5.95 -0.58
C VAL A 15 26.93 -7.05 -0.24
N VAL A 16 27.33 -8.33 -0.32
CA VAL A 16 26.48 -9.46 0.09
C VAL A 16 26.16 -9.41 1.59
N TYR A 17 27.14 -9.06 2.43
CA TYR A 17 26.94 -8.90 3.87
C TYR A 17 25.99 -7.75 4.20
N LEU A 18 26.09 -6.60 3.52
CA LEU A 18 25.18 -5.47 3.69
C LEU A 18 23.75 -5.77 3.21
N VAL A 19 23.59 -6.54 2.13
CA VAL A 19 22.26 -7.00 1.68
C VAL A 19 21.64 -7.98 2.67
N LEU A 20 22.44 -8.88 3.26
CA LEU A 20 21.96 -9.86 4.24
C LEU A 20 21.63 -9.24 5.61
N VAL A 21 22.37 -8.24 6.08
CA VAL A 21 22.14 -7.58 7.38
C VAL A 21 20.92 -6.65 7.34
N ASN A 22 20.62 -6.03 6.20
CA ASN A 22 19.41 -5.20 6.04
C ASN A 22 18.10 -6.00 5.93
N ALA A 23 18.16 -7.32 5.76
CA ALA A 23 16.98 -8.19 5.74
C ALA A 23 16.44 -8.52 7.15
N ALA A 24 17.19 -8.21 8.22
CA ALA A 24 16.85 -8.61 9.59
C ALA A 24 16.00 -7.60 10.38
N CYS A 25 15.71 -6.42 9.81
CA CYS A 25 14.72 -5.49 10.36
C CYS A 25 13.52 -5.33 9.42
N ALA A 26 13.24 -6.35 8.60
CA ALA A 26 11.89 -6.56 8.11
C ALA A 26 11.09 -7.09 9.30
N CYS A 27 10.56 -6.17 10.10
CA CYS A 27 9.31 -6.40 10.80
C CYS A 27 8.45 -7.24 9.85
N THR A 28 8.17 -8.47 10.25
CA THR A 28 7.39 -9.42 9.47
C THR A 28 5.96 -8.90 9.42
N ALA A 29 5.74 -7.84 8.64
CA ALA A 29 4.45 -7.43 8.14
C ALA A 29 4.01 -8.61 7.28
N ARG A 30 3.40 -9.58 7.96
CA ARG A 30 2.65 -10.65 7.32
C ARG A 30 1.79 -9.95 6.27
N PRO A 31 1.99 -10.20 4.96
CA PRO A 31 1.14 -9.58 3.97
C PRO A 31 -0.30 -9.89 4.38
N PRO A 32 -1.19 -8.88 4.43
CA PRO A 32 -2.57 -9.10 4.84
C PRO A 32 -3.09 -10.27 4.01
N THR A 33 -3.52 -11.33 4.68
CA THR A 33 -4.07 -12.50 3.98
C THR A 33 -5.25 -11.98 3.18
N PRO A 34 -5.26 -12.08 1.83
CA PRO A 34 -6.30 -11.48 1.01
C PRO A 34 -7.64 -12.07 1.43
N GLY A 35 -8.40 -11.31 2.21
CA GLY A 35 -9.76 -11.70 2.55
C GLY A 35 -10.63 -11.65 1.30
N PRO A 36 -11.83 -12.26 1.33
CA PRO A 36 -12.81 -12.09 0.26
C PRO A 36 -12.97 -10.60 -0.03
N ILE A 37 -12.65 -10.18 -1.26
CA ILE A 37 -12.82 -8.79 -1.69
C ILE A 37 -14.32 -8.49 -1.56
N PRO A 38 -14.73 -7.44 -0.81
CA PRO A 38 -16.14 -7.10 -0.64
C PRO A 38 -16.80 -6.72 -1.97
N PRO A 39 -18.12 -6.48 -2.03
CA PRO A 39 -18.69 -5.74 -3.15
C PRO A 39 -18.24 -4.27 -3.12
N SER A 40 -18.11 -3.65 -4.30
CA SER A 40 -17.85 -2.21 -4.44
C SER A 40 -19.15 -1.42 -4.26
N PRO A 41 -19.14 -0.22 -3.63
CA PRO A 41 -17.98 0.44 -3.01
C PRO A 41 -17.67 -0.07 -1.59
N VAL A 42 -16.44 0.15 -1.14
CA VAL A 42 -15.99 -0.16 0.23
C VAL A 42 -15.64 1.11 0.99
N VAL A 43 -15.86 1.10 2.30
CA VAL A 43 -15.53 2.21 3.22
C VAL A 43 -14.61 1.70 4.31
N GLY A 44 -13.56 2.45 4.60
CA GLY A 44 -12.58 2.06 5.61
C GLY A 44 -11.46 3.08 5.75
N VAL A 45 -10.61 2.84 6.73
CA VAL A 45 -9.46 3.69 7.07
C VAL A 45 -8.25 3.19 6.28
N VAL A 46 -7.49 4.11 5.69
CA VAL A 46 -6.25 3.76 5.02
C VAL A 46 -5.19 3.47 6.08
N VAL A 47 -4.58 2.28 6.02
CA VAL A 47 -3.57 1.82 7.02
C VAL A 47 -2.20 1.51 6.40
N ARG A 48 -2.15 1.41 5.06
CA ARG A 48 -0.90 1.27 4.31
C ARG A 48 -1.09 1.93 2.95
N ILE A 49 -0.05 2.60 2.47
CA ILE A 49 0.01 3.12 1.11
C ILE A 49 1.34 2.65 0.51
N ASP A 50 1.28 2.01 -0.65
CA ASP A 50 2.45 1.77 -1.50
C ASP A 50 2.59 2.94 -2.48
N SER A 51 3.61 3.78 -2.25
CA SER A 51 3.85 4.98 -3.04
C SER A 51 5.33 5.05 -3.44
N PRO A 52 5.67 4.76 -4.72
CA PRO A 52 7.05 4.80 -5.18
C PRO A 52 7.59 6.23 -5.30
N SER A 53 6.70 7.23 -5.43
CA SER A 53 7.01 8.64 -5.66
C SER A 53 5.89 9.52 -5.11
N LEU A 54 6.21 10.77 -4.75
CA LEU A 54 5.21 11.76 -4.34
C LEU A 54 4.09 11.91 -5.39
N GLY A 55 2.85 11.65 -4.99
CA GLY A 55 1.67 11.74 -5.86
C GLY A 55 1.39 10.51 -6.72
N VAL A 56 2.22 9.46 -6.63
CA VAL A 56 1.98 8.16 -7.29
C VAL A 56 1.66 7.13 -6.21
N VAL A 57 0.51 6.48 -6.32
CA VAL A 57 0.09 5.38 -5.45
C VAL A 57 -0.10 4.16 -6.33
N ASN A 58 0.56 3.03 -6.02
CA ASN A 58 0.36 1.77 -6.74
C ASN A 58 -0.80 0.99 -6.14
N ASP A 59 -0.79 0.86 -4.81
CA ASP A 59 -1.81 0.18 -4.04
C ASP A 59 -1.91 0.77 -2.64
N PHE A 60 -3.03 0.48 -1.96
CA PHE A 60 -3.24 0.87 -0.59
C PHE A 60 -4.11 -0.16 0.13
N ASP A 61 -3.93 -0.27 1.44
CA ASP A 61 -4.73 -1.15 2.28
C ASP A 61 -5.79 -0.36 3.03
N LEU A 62 -7.02 -0.84 2.93
CA LEU A 62 -8.18 -0.31 3.63
C LEU A 62 -8.55 -1.23 4.80
N LEU A 63 -8.47 -0.72 6.03
CA LEU A 63 -9.03 -1.36 7.21
C LEU A 63 -10.52 -1.02 7.32
N MET A 64 -11.36 -2.01 7.13
CA MET A 64 -12.81 -1.88 7.25
C MET A 64 -13.26 -1.99 8.72
N PRO A 65 -14.46 -1.47 9.06
CA PRO A 65 -14.98 -1.52 10.43
C PRO A 65 -15.23 -2.94 10.95
N ASN A 66 -15.31 -3.95 10.07
CA ASN A 66 -15.38 -5.36 10.46
C ASN A 66 -14.01 -5.97 10.83
N GLY A 67 -12.94 -5.16 10.88
CA GLY A 67 -11.58 -5.60 11.18
C GLY A 67 -10.86 -6.27 10.01
N GLN A 68 -11.48 -6.37 8.84
CA GLN A 68 -10.85 -6.93 7.64
C GLN A 68 -10.04 -5.84 6.92
N THR A 69 -8.83 -6.19 6.50
CA THR A 69 -8.01 -5.35 5.62
C THR A 69 -8.16 -5.82 4.18
N VAL A 70 -8.35 -4.87 3.26
CA VAL A 70 -8.40 -5.14 1.81
C VAL A 70 -7.38 -4.28 1.09
N THR A 71 -6.52 -4.93 0.31
CA THR A 71 -5.61 -4.25 -0.61
C THR A 71 -6.33 -3.89 -1.90
N LEU A 72 -6.24 -2.62 -2.27
CA LEU A 72 -6.84 -2.05 -3.47
C LEU A 72 -5.73 -1.52 -4.38
N GLU A 73 -5.74 -1.93 -5.65
CA GLU A 73 -4.81 -1.42 -6.66
C GLU A 73 -5.33 -0.09 -7.21
N MET A 74 -4.42 0.86 -7.40
CA MET A 74 -4.76 2.16 -7.96
C MET A 74 -4.96 2.02 -9.48
N GLY A 75 -6.18 2.28 -9.93
CA GLY A 75 -6.50 2.42 -11.34
C GLY A 75 -6.46 3.89 -11.78
N VAL A 76 -7.01 4.15 -12.97
CA VAL A 76 -7.21 5.51 -13.45
C VAL A 76 -8.40 6.12 -12.72
N LEU A 77 -8.15 7.12 -11.89
CA LEU A 77 -9.19 7.82 -11.14
C LEU A 77 -10.00 8.74 -12.08
N GLU A 78 -11.30 8.54 -12.17
CA GLU A 78 -12.22 9.41 -12.89
C GLU A 78 -12.32 10.80 -12.24
N ASN A 79 -12.10 10.87 -10.91
CA ASN A 79 -12.21 12.07 -10.11
C ASN A 79 -10.86 12.52 -9.54
N ALA A 80 -9.76 12.25 -10.23
CA ALA A 80 -8.40 12.60 -9.79
C ALA A 80 -8.21 14.09 -9.44
N GLN A 81 -8.98 14.99 -10.07
CA GLN A 81 -8.96 16.44 -9.79
C GLN A 81 -9.68 16.81 -8.49
N GLN A 82 -10.62 15.99 -8.03
CA GLN A 82 -11.39 16.19 -6.80
C GLN A 82 -10.77 15.44 -5.62
N PHE A 83 -10.22 14.25 -5.89
CA PHE A 83 -9.53 13.41 -4.91
C PHE A 83 -8.21 12.94 -5.51
N SER A 84 -7.12 13.64 -5.16
CA SER A 84 -5.80 13.28 -5.64
C SER A 84 -5.25 12.06 -4.90
N PRO A 85 -4.36 11.25 -5.51
CA PRO A 85 -3.65 10.19 -4.80
C PRO A 85 -2.83 10.72 -3.61
N SER A 86 -2.41 11.99 -3.64
CA SER A 86 -1.73 12.63 -2.51
C SER A 86 -2.66 12.91 -1.31
N HIS A 87 -3.97 13.04 -1.51
CA HIS A 87 -4.92 13.13 -0.39
C HIS A 87 -4.97 11.85 0.42
N LEU A 88 -4.75 10.68 -0.19
CA LEU A 88 -4.74 9.38 0.49
C LEU A 88 -3.74 9.35 1.66
N ALA A 89 -2.57 9.98 1.50
CA ALA A 89 -1.58 10.10 2.56
C ALA A 89 -2.09 10.92 3.76
N THR A 90 -2.91 11.95 3.51
CA THR A 90 -3.58 12.69 4.59
C THR A 90 -4.58 11.81 5.33
N HIS A 91 -5.33 10.96 4.63
CA HIS A 91 -6.26 10.01 5.26
C HIS A 91 -5.54 8.95 6.09
N GLU A 92 -4.39 8.47 5.63
CA GLU A 92 -3.54 7.54 6.38
C GLU A 92 -2.98 8.20 7.65
N ALA A 93 -2.51 9.44 7.56
CA ALA A 93 -2.00 10.19 8.71
C ALA A 93 -3.09 10.60 9.72
N THR A 94 -4.30 10.89 9.26
CA THR A 94 -5.41 11.37 10.11
C THR A 94 -6.33 10.26 10.60
N GLY A 95 -6.28 9.08 9.97
CA GLY A 95 -7.22 7.99 10.22
C GLY A 95 -8.64 8.28 9.75
N VAL A 96 -8.87 9.33 8.96
CA VAL A 96 -10.19 9.65 8.39
C VAL A 96 -10.51 8.65 7.29
N PRO A 97 -11.68 7.98 7.32
CA PRO A 97 -11.98 6.94 6.35
C PRO A 97 -12.24 7.51 4.96
N VAL A 98 -12.02 6.65 3.96
CA VAL A 98 -12.32 6.92 2.55
C VAL A 98 -13.31 5.88 2.02
N ARG A 99 -14.06 6.28 1.00
CA ARG A 99 -14.90 5.40 0.20
C ARG A 99 -14.22 5.14 -1.13
N ALA A 100 -13.91 3.88 -1.40
CA ALA A 100 -13.25 3.46 -2.63
C ALA A 100 -14.22 2.69 -3.52
N TYR A 101 -14.37 3.16 -4.76
CA TYR A 101 -15.09 2.45 -5.81
C TYR A 101 -14.06 1.79 -6.73
N TYR A 102 -14.26 0.50 -6.97
CA TYR A 102 -13.35 -0.28 -7.79
C TYR A 102 -14.09 -1.25 -8.70
N LEU A 103 -13.40 -1.66 -9.76
CA LEU A 103 -13.80 -2.73 -10.67
C LEU A 103 -12.86 -3.91 -10.44
N ARG A 104 -13.39 -5.13 -10.58
CA ARG A 104 -12.55 -6.33 -10.56
C ARG A 104 -12.13 -6.67 -11.98
N GLN A 105 -10.83 -6.63 -12.25
CA GLN A 105 -10.26 -7.05 -13.53
C GLN A 105 -9.18 -8.10 -13.26
N GLY A 106 -9.33 -9.29 -13.84
CA GLY A 106 -8.40 -10.40 -13.60
C GLY A 106 -8.30 -10.82 -12.12
N GLY A 107 -9.37 -10.64 -11.34
CA GLY A 107 -9.39 -10.96 -9.91
C GLY A 107 -8.78 -9.89 -8.99
N LYS A 108 -8.21 -8.82 -9.56
CA LYS A 108 -7.64 -7.69 -8.81
C LYS A 108 -8.64 -6.53 -8.71
N PRO A 109 -8.77 -5.86 -7.54
CA PRO A 109 -9.66 -4.71 -7.36
C PRO A 109 -8.95 -3.41 -7.77
N PHE A 110 -9.30 -2.86 -8.94
CA PHE A 110 -8.76 -1.60 -9.46
C PHE A 110 -9.68 -0.43 -9.13
N VAL A 111 -9.17 0.50 -8.34
CA VAL A 111 -9.91 1.69 -7.90
C VAL A 111 -9.97 2.71 -9.02
N TYR A 112 -11.18 3.16 -9.33
CA TYR A 112 -11.43 4.17 -10.36
C TYR A 112 -12.05 5.44 -9.78
N ARG A 113 -12.51 5.45 -8.52
CA ARG A 113 -13.03 6.64 -7.86
C ARG A 113 -12.82 6.56 -6.34
N LEU A 114 -12.48 7.69 -5.74
CA LEU A 114 -12.29 7.84 -4.30
C LEU A 114 -13.08 9.02 -3.77
N GLU A 115 -13.69 8.86 -2.59
CA GLU A 115 -14.43 9.92 -1.91
C GLU A 115 -14.07 9.95 -0.44
N ASP A 116 -14.15 11.13 0.18
CA ASP A 116 -14.13 11.23 1.63
C ASP A 116 -15.31 10.46 2.22
N ALA A 117 -15.06 9.69 3.27
CA ALA A 117 -16.11 9.04 4.03
C ALA A 117 -16.20 9.63 5.43
N VAL A 118 -17.42 9.72 5.94
CA VAL A 118 -17.65 10.00 7.35
C VAL A 118 -17.40 8.71 8.14
N PRO A 119 -16.74 8.77 9.31
CA PRO A 119 -16.67 7.62 10.22
C PRO A 119 -18.05 7.02 10.40
N SER A 120 -18.18 5.72 10.10
CA SER A 120 -19.43 5.02 10.37
C SER A 120 -19.65 5.07 11.89
N PRO A 121 -20.82 5.51 12.37
CA PRO A 121 -21.11 5.46 13.80
C PRO A 121 -20.97 4.00 14.25
N ALA A 122 -20.23 3.77 15.33
CA ALA A 122 -20.05 2.43 15.88
C ALA A 122 -21.44 1.79 16.07
N PRO A 123 -21.60 0.48 15.76
CA PRO A 123 -22.84 -0.21 16.07
C PRO A 123 -23.11 -0.06 17.57
N SER A 124 -24.31 0.45 17.90
CA SER A 124 -24.78 0.61 19.28
C SER A 124 -25.01 -0.74 19.95
#